data_AF-A0AAW9SBB9-F1
#
_entry.id   AF-A0AAW9SBB9-F1
#
_cell.length_a   1.000
_cell.length_b   1.000
_cell.length_c   1.000
_cell.angle_alpha   90.00
_cell.angle_beta   90.00
_cell.angle_gamma   90.00
#
_symmetry.space_group_name_H-M   'P 1'
#
loop_
_entity.id
_entity.type
_entity.pdbx_description
1 polymer ?
#
loop_
_entity_poly.entity_id
_entity_poly.type
_entity_poly.pdbx_seq_one_letter_code
_entity_poly.pdbx_strand_id
1 'polypeptide(L)' 'MLLTPVLTPVTATLIFVAGCLAGYQYRRTWKAGGARWKLWLYGMVAAAALLTLGFVPMVAPAS' A
#
# COMPACT_ATOMS: atom_id res chain seq x y z
N MET A 1 22.70 -8.26 13.39
CA MET A 1 21.78 -7.13 13.66
C MET A 1 20.57 -7.31 12.76
N LEU A 2 19.70 -8.26 13.12
CA LEU A 2 18.75 -8.94 12.24
C LEU A 2 17.31 -8.55 12.63
N LEU A 3 16.77 -7.48 12.04
CA LEU A 3 15.34 -7.12 12.14
C LEU A 3 14.88 -6.19 11.02
N THR A 4 15.64 -6.05 9.92
CA THR A 4 15.17 -5.29 8.75
C THR A 4 14.15 -6.15 8.00
N PRO A 5 12.86 -5.78 7.97
CA PRO A 5 11.91 -6.46 7.10
C PRO A 5 12.39 -6.30 5.65
N VAL A 6 12.33 -7.39 4.87
CA VAL A 6 12.69 -7.42 3.45
C VAL A 6 11.49 -7.87 2.64
N LEU A 7 11.20 -7.14 1.56
CA LEU A 7 10.10 -7.46 0.65
C LEU A 7 10.54 -8.50 -0.37
N THR A 8 9.77 -9.59 -0.47
CA THR A 8 9.85 -10.46 -1.65
C THR A 8 9.09 -9.83 -2.82
N PRO A 9 9.42 -10.18 -4.08
CA PRO A 9 8.71 -9.67 -5.25
C PRO A 9 7.19 -9.89 -5.16
N VAL A 10 6.77 -11.08 -4.72
CA VAL A 10 5.34 -11.44 -4.58
C VAL A 10 4.65 -10.55 -3.54
N THR A 11 5.26 -10.38 -2.37
CA THR A 11 4.69 -9.53 -1.31
C THR A 11 4.64 -8.05 -1.72
N ALA A 12 5.66 -7.55 -2.44
CA ALA A 12 5.67 -6.20 -2.95
C ALA A 12 4.54 -5.96 -3.97
N THR A 13 4.32 -6.90 -4.89
CA THR A 13 3.21 -6.82 -5.84
C THR A 13 1.85 -6.81 -5.16
N LEU A 14 1.65 -7.65 -4.13
CA LEU A 14 0.38 -7.68 -3.38
C LEU A 14 0.12 -6.34 -2.66
N ILE A 15 1.14 -5.75 -2.03
CA ILE A 15 1.03 -4.44 -1.38
C ILE A 15 0.72 -3.35 -2.40
N PHE A 16 1.38 -3.37 -3.56
CA PHE A 16 1.13 -2.42 -4.64
C PHE A 16 -0.32 -2.49 -5.13
N VAL A 17 -0.79 -3.70 -5.44
CA VAL A 17 -2.18 -3.93 -5.89
C VAL A 17 -3.17 -3.48 -4.81
N ALA A 18 -2.95 -3.82 -3.55
CA ALA A 18 -3.79 -3.37 -2.44
C ALA A 18 -3.83 -1.83 -2.33
N GLY A 19 -2.68 -1.16 -2.48
CA GLY A 19 -2.59 0.30 -2.52
C GLY A 19 -3.38 0.91 -3.69
N CYS A 20 -3.30 0.32 -4.88
CA CYS A 20 -4.08 0.76 -6.04
C CYS A 20 -5.59 0.58 -5.82
N LEU A 21 -6.04 -0.56 -5.27
CA LEU A 21 -7.45 -0.78 -4.95
C LEU A 21 -7.94 0.20 -3.88
N ALA A 22 -7.14 0.47 -2.84
CA ALA A 22 -7.48 1.45 -1.82
C ALA A 22 -7.62 2.86 -2.42
N GLY A 23 -6.72 3.27 -3.32
CA GLY A 23 -6.82 4.55 -4.04
C GLY A 23 -8.05 4.64 -4.94
N TYR A 24 -8.43 3.55 -5.62
CA TYR A 24 -9.67 3.48 -6.39
C TYR A 24 -10.91 3.65 -5.49
N GLN A 25 -10.96 2.93 -4.37
CA GLN A 25 -12.06 3.01 -3.42
C GLN A 25 -12.16 4.39 -2.74
N TYR A 26 -11.02 5.06 -2.49
CA TYR A 26 -11.00 6.45 -2.05
C TYR A 26 -11.71 7.37 -3.05
N ARG A 27 -11.32 7.32 -4.34
CA ARG A 27 -11.94 8.14 -5.40
C ARG A 27 -13.42 7.83 -5.56
N ARG A 28 -13.79 6.54 -5.51
CA ARG A 28 -15.20 6.11 -5.60
C ARG A 28 -16.03 6.65 -4.43
N THR A 29 -15.53 6.54 -3.21
CA THR A 29 -16.21 7.03 -2.00
C THR A 29 -16.36 8.55 -2.03
N TRP A 30 -15.34 9.27 -2.53
CA TRP A 30 -15.39 10.72 -2.65
C TRP A 30 -16.47 11.18 -3.64
N LYS A 31 -16.51 10.56 -4.83
CA LYS A 31 -17.53 10.87 -5.84
C LYS A 31 -18.94 10.47 -5.41
N ALA A 32 -19.08 9.41 -4.62
CA ALA A 32 -20.36 8.94 -4.10
C ALA A 32 -20.89 9.77 -2.92
N GLY A 33 -20.20 10.82 -2.48
CA GLY A 33 -20.58 11.58 -1.28
C GLY A 33 -20.52 10.74 0.00
N GLY A 34 -19.73 9.66 0.01
CA GLY A 34 -19.65 8.72 1.11
C GLY A 34 -19.07 9.31 2.38
N ALA A 35 -19.34 8.67 3.52
CA ALA A 35 -18.92 9.14 4.83
C ALA A 35 -17.42 9.48 4.89
N ARG A 36 -17.08 10.67 5.40
CA ARG A 36 -15.70 11.22 5.43
C ARG A 36 -14.69 10.29 6.10
N TRP A 37 -15.10 9.48 7.08
CA TRP A 37 -14.21 8.52 7.75
C TRP A 37 -13.72 7.41 6.79
N LYS A 38 -14.52 7.01 5.80
CA LYS A 38 -14.10 6.02 4.78
C LYS A 38 -13.02 6.57 3.86
N LEU A 39 -13.05 7.87 3.57
CA LEU A 39 -11.99 8.54 2.81
C LEU A 39 -10.66 8.44 3.57
N TRP A 40 -10.66 8.78 4.86
CA TRP A 40 -9.46 8.65 5.68
C TRP A 40 -8.96 7.21 5.75
N LEU A 41 -9.83 6.23 5.95
CA LEU A 41 -9.44 4.82 5.98
C LEU A 41 -8.74 4.38 4.68
N TYR A 42 -9.37 4.62 3.52
CA TYR A 42 -8.78 4.23 2.23
C TYR A 42 -7.49 5.02 1.91
N GLY A 43 -7.44 6.30 2.27
CA GLY A 43 -6.25 7.13 2.11
C GLY A 43 -5.09 6.66 2.98
N MET A 44 -5.34 6.32 4.24
CA MET A 44 -4.33 5.79 5.16
C MET A 44 -3.79 4.44 4.71
N VAL A 45 -4.66 3.54 4.23
CA VAL A 45 -4.24 2.24 3.69
C VAL A 45 -3.37 2.41 2.44
N ALA A 46 -3.77 3.30 1.51
CA ALA A 46 -2.97 3.58 0.32
C ALA A 46 -1.61 4.22 0.67
N ALA A 47 -1.59 5.17 1.62
CA ALA A 47 -0.36 5.79 2.09
C ALA A 47 0.57 4.77 2.75
N ALA A 48 0.06 3.90 3.63
CA ALA A 48 0.85 2.85 4.27
C ALA A 48 1.46 1.88 3.25
N ALA A 49 0.70 1.49 2.22
CA ALA A 49 1.20 0.62 1.16
C ALA A 49 2.35 1.27 0.37
N LEU A 50 2.20 2.53 -0.04
CA LEU A 50 3.24 3.25 -0.80
C LEU A 50 4.47 3.57 0.04
N LEU A 51 4.29 3.94 1.32
CA LEU A 51 5.40 4.14 2.25
C LEU A 51 6.18 2.83 2.46
N THR A 52 5.47 1.71 2.61
CA THR A 52 6.12 0.40 2.75
C THR A 52 6.94 0.07 1.52
N LEU A 53 6.39 0.24 0.31
CA LEU A 53 7.13 -0.02 -0.93
C LEU A 53 8.30 0.95 -1.16
N GLY A 54 8.19 2.19 -0.70
CA GLY A 54 9.22 3.21 -0.87
C GLY A 54 10.40 3.07 0.10
N PHE A 55 10.16 2.54 1.31
CA PHE A 55 11.16 2.52 2.38
C PHE A 55 11.62 1.12 2.81
N VAL A 56 10.91 0.06 2.45
CA VAL A 56 11.32 -1.31 2.80
C VAL A 56 12.17 -1.91 1.68
N PRO A 57 13.39 -2.40 1.99
CA PRO A 57 14.30 -2.95 0.99
C PRO A 57 13.73 -4.24 0.35
N MET A 58 14.04 -4.44 -0.93
CA MET A 58 13.71 -5.65 -1.67
C MET A 58 14.75 -6.75 -1.40
N VAL A 59 14.31 -8.01 -1.38
CA VAL A 59 15.21 -9.16 -1.45
C VAL A 59 15.99 -9.10 -2.77
N ALA A 60 17.32 -9.10 -2.69
CA ALA A 60 18.18 -9.15 -3.85
C ALA A 60 18.05 -10.53 -4.54
N PRO A 61 17.93 -10.58 -5.88
CA PRO A 61 18.03 -11.85 -6.59
C PRO A 61 19.43 -12.44 -6.37
N ALA A 62 19.50 -13.74 -6.08
CA ALA A 62 20.77 -14.45 -6.05
C ALA A 62 21.32 -14.48 -7.49
N SER A 63 22.36 -13.70 -7.74
CA SER A 63 23.13 -13.68 -8.99
C SER A 63 23.89 -14.99 -9.20
#